data_AF-A0A8F5BTK5-F1
#
_entry.id   AF-A0A8F5BTK5-F1
#
_cell.length_a   1.000
_cell.length_b   1.000
_cell.length_c   1.000
_cell.angle_alpha   90.00
_cell.angle_beta   90.00
_cell.angle_gamma   90.00
#
_symmetry.space_group_name_H-M   'P 1'
#
loop_
_entity.id
_entity.type
_entity.pdbx_description
1 polymer ?
#
loop_
_entity_poly.entity_id
_entity_poly.type
_entity_poly.pdbx_seq_one_letter_code
_entity_poly.pdbx_strand_id
1 'polypeptide(L)'
;MGKEIKLLFVTDIHGSDVVFKKAINAANMFKVNYLVFGGDLVGKGVFPLYKRGDKYYDVNNNLLTKDKLEEIKKNGFYVYISEKENEIEDFNEMTINKLYAEFVTQQLVSWFKLIEERLKDVKVIWNLGNDDPPFVDDVFKNNDIKFEEIVEIDSSSSPLYMLNCPYTNETPYKSYRIVPEYTIYNKGYELLRKVNETTNAIFNFHAPPYNTKLYLAYENGQWVHVGSRSVRELEEKFQPLLGLHGHIHESHAIDKIGKTTVINPGSEYTERILKYALITIIKEVKGLAARYKLASNVISKG
;
A
#
# COMPACT_ATOMS: atom_id res chain seq x y z
N MET A 1 24.19 22.70 7.57
CA MET A 1 23.57 21.38 7.85
C MET A 1 22.66 21.03 6.70
N GLY A 2 22.73 19.80 6.17
CA GLY A 2 21.89 19.36 5.05
C GLY A 2 20.42 19.27 5.47
N LYS A 3 19.51 19.51 4.53
CA LYS A 3 18.06 19.31 4.74
C LYS A 3 17.81 17.83 5.01
N GLU A 4 17.13 17.54 6.11
CA GLU A 4 16.70 16.20 6.49
C GLU A 4 15.26 15.98 6.03
N ILE A 5 14.99 14.81 5.45
CA ILE A 5 13.68 14.39 4.95
C ILE A 5 13.34 13.07 5.62
N LYS A 6 12.25 13.03 6.38
CA LYS A 6 11.75 11.84 7.07
C LYS A 6 10.50 11.30 6.38
N LEU A 7 10.50 10.00 6.12
CA LEU A 7 9.40 9.26 5.52
C LEU A 7 8.92 8.18 6.50
N LEU A 8 7.62 8.06 6.69
CA LEU A 8 6.99 6.86 7.25
C LEU A 8 6.34 6.10 6.10
N PHE A 9 6.81 4.90 5.81
CA PHE A 9 6.26 4.03 4.77
C PHE A 9 5.44 2.89 5.36
N VAL A 10 4.25 2.68 4.83
CA VAL A 10 3.26 1.66 5.26
C VAL A 10 2.60 1.08 4.01
N THR A 11 2.26 -0.21 4.00
CA THR A 11 1.63 -0.89 2.85
C THR A 11 0.72 -2.00 3.34
N ASP A 12 -0.12 -2.53 2.45
CA ASP A 12 -0.98 -3.70 2.66
C ASP A 12 -1.90 -3.55 3.90
N ILE A 13 -2.65 -2.45 3.92
CA ILE A 13 -3.58 -2.12 5.02
C ILE A 13 -4.83 -2.99 4.98
N HIS A 14 -5.26 -3.37 3.78
CA HIS A 14 -6.43 -4.21 3.52
C HIS A 14 -7.70 -3.77 4.27
N GLY A 15 -8.01 -2.46 4.23
CA GLY A 15 -9.20 -1.88 4.84
C GLY A 15 -9.17 -1.83 6.38
N SER A 16 -8.03 -2.09 7.02
CA SER A 16 -7.92 -2.02 8.48
C SER A 16 -7.89 -0.59 9.01
N ASP A 17 -9.05 -0.09 9.45
CA ASP A 17 -9.20 1.22 10.11
C ASP A 17 -8.23 1.40 11.28
N VAL A 18 -7.95 0.33 12.03
CA VAL A 18 -7.08 0.39 13.21
C VAL A 18 -5.64 0.65 12.79
N VAL A 19 -5.15 -0.08 11.77
CA VAL A 19 -3.79 0.07 11.24
C VAL A 19 -3.64 1.45 10.59
N PHE A 20 -4.63 1.89 9.81
CA PHE A 20 -4.63 3.23 9.22
C PHE A 20 -4.54 4.35 10.28
N LYS A 21 -5.36 4.26 11.34
CA LYS A 21 -5.30 5.23 12.46
C LYS A 21 -3.96 5.19 13.19
N LYS A 22 -3.37 4.00 13.37
CA LYS A 22 -2.02 3.86 13.94
C LYS A 22 -0.96 4.53 13.04
N ALA A 23 -1.07 4.39 11.71
CA ALA A 23 -0.14 5.02 10.76
C ALA A 23 -0.17 6.55 10.87
N ILE A 24 -1.37 7.14 10.94
CA ILE A 24 -1.55 8.59 11.17
C ILE A 24 -0.91 9.02 12.50
N ASN A 25 -1.18 8.29 13.57
CA ASN A 25 -0.62 8.62 14.89
C ASN A 25 0.91 8.50 14.89
N ALA A 26 1.45 7.47 14.24
CA ALA A 26 2.90 7.26 14.09
C ALA A 26 3.55 8.38 13.27
N ALA A 27 2.93 8.83 12.18
CA ALA A 27 3.44 9.94 11.38
C ALA A 27 3.63 11.22 12.21
N ASN A 28 2.64 11.56 13.05
CA ASN A 28 2.71 12.68 13.98
C ASN A 28 3.77 12.46 15.07
N MET A 29 3.80 11.27 15.68
CA MET A 29 4.74 10.93 16.75
C MET A 29 6.20 11.03 16.29
N PHE A 30 6.50 10.53 15.09
CA PHE A 30 7.84 10.57 14.50
C PHE A 30 8.18 11.90 13.82
N LYS A 31 7.20 12.81 13.70
CA LYS A 31 7.34 14.12 13.03
C LYS A 31 7.92 13.96 11.62
N VAL A 32 7.34 13.05 10.86
CA VAL A 32 7.80 12.79 9.49
C VAL A 32 7.36 13.93 8.56
N ASN A 33 8.09 14.12 7.46
CA ASN A 33 7.68 15.06 6.42
C ASN A 33 6.62 14.42 5.50
N TYR A 34 6.74 13.11 5.27
CA TYR A 34 5.85 12.37 4.39
C TYR A 34 5.36 11.07 5.05
N LEU A 35 4.06 10.82 4.96
CA LEU A 35 3.45 9.51 5.17
C LEU A 35 3.17 8.90 3.80
N VAL A 36 3.77 7.76 3.51
CA VAL A 36 3.75 7.11 2.20
C VAL A 36 3.00 5.79 2.32
N PHE A 37 1.93 5.64 1.56
CA PHE A 37 1.20 4.39 1.41
C PHE A 37 1.70 3.64 0.16
N GLY A 38 2.04 2.36 0.32
CA GLY A 38 2.65 1.51 -0.71
C GLY A 38 1.68 0.74 -1.59
N GLY A 39 0.40 0.70 -1.22
CA GLY A 39 -0.66 -0.02 -1.94
C GLY A 39 -1.46 -0.95 -1.04
N ASP A 40 -2.43 -1.64 -1.65
CA ASP A 40 -3.40 -2.55 -1.02
C ASP A 40 -4.10 -1.88 0.17
N LEU A 41 -4.82 -0.80 -0.16
CA LEU A 41 -5.48 0.07 0.81
C LEU A 41 -6.81 -0.51 1.30
N VAL A 42 -7.61 -1.06 0.39
CA VAL A 42 -9.02 -1.38 0.65
C VAL A 42 -9.23 -2.82 1.11
N GLY A 43 -10.39 -3.08 1.73
CA GLY A 43 -10.76 -4.41 2.19
C GLY A 43 -10.94 -5.42 1.06
N LYS A 44 -10.94 -6.70 1.39
CA LYS A 44 -10.94 -7.83 0.43
C LYS A 44 -12.30 -8.12 -0.19
N GLY A 45 -13.38 -7.63 0.39
CA GLY A 45 -14.73 -7.87 -0.10
C GLY A 45 -15.79 -7.62 0.97
N VAL A 46 -17.03 -7.95 0.63
CA VAL A 46 -18.18 -7.85 1.54
C VAL A 46 -18.60 -9.25 1.99
N PHE A 47 -18.82 -9.39 3.28
CA PHE A 47 -19.44 -10.56 3.90
C PHE A 47 -20.89 -10.20 4.25
N PRO A 48 -21.88 -10.59 3.41
CA PRO A 48 -23.28 -10.32 3.69
C PRO A 48 -23.81 -11.25 4.79
N LEU A 49 -24.54 -10.66 5.73
CA LEU A 49 -25.22 -11.33 6.81
C LEU A 49 -26.68 -10.87 6.84
N TYR A 50 -27.52 -11.70 7.44
CA TYR A 50 -28.85 -11.29 7.86
C TYR A 50 -29.04 -11.55 9.35
N LYS A 51 -29.94 -10.78 9.94
CA LYS A 51 -30.25 -10.83 11.36
C LYS A 51 -31.60 -11.49 11.60
N ARG A 52 -31.67 -12.40 12.57
CA ARG A 52 -32.92 -12.99 13.09
C ARG A 52 -32.92 -12.90 14.61
N GLY A 53 -33.68 -11.94 15.15
CA GLY A 53 -33.57 -11.55 16.56
C GLY A 53 -32.19 -10.96 16.85
N ASP A 54 -31.47 -11.47 17.86
CA ASP A 54 -30.11 -11.02 18.20
C ASP A 54 -28.99 -11.85 17.57
N LYS A 55 -29.32 -12.69 16.58
CA LYS A 55 -28.39 -13.64 15.95
C LYS A 55 -28.10 -13.25 14.49
N TYR A 56 -26.88 -13.51 14.06
CA TYR A 56 -26.40 -13.25 12.69
C TYR A 56 -26.20 -14.56 11.94
N TYR A 57 -26.58 -14.57 10.67
CA TYR A 57 -26.48 -15.75 9.82
C TYR A 57 -25.87 -15.36 8.47
N ASP A 58 -25.09 -16.27 7.86
CA ASP A 58 -24.57 -16.10 6.51
C ASP A 58 -25.62 -16.45 5.44
N VAL A 59 -25.25 -16.27 4.17
CA VAL A 59 -26.09 -16.61 3.01
C VAL A 59 -26.49 -18.09 2.92
N ASN A 60 -25.83 -18.96 3.67
CA ASN A 60 -26.10 -20.40 3.73
C ASN A 60 -26.87 -20.81 5.00
N ASN A 61 -27.43 -19.84 5.74
CA ASN A 61 -28.15 -20.03 7.00
C ASN A 61 -27.29 -20.59 8.15
N ASN A 62 -25.97 -20.47 8.09
CA ASN A 62 -25.10 -20.82 9.21
C ASN A 62 -25.11 -19.70 10.25
N LEU A 63 -25.29 -20.05 11.53
CA LEU A 63 -25.20 -19.11 12.64
C LEU A 63 -23.75 -18.66 12.86
N LEU A 64 -23.50 -17.35 12.88
CA LEU A 64 -22.19 -16.80 13.24
C LEU A 64 -22.10 -16.50 14.73
N THR A 65 -20.97 -16.86 15.32
CA THR A 65 -20.57 -16.39 16.64
C THR A 65 -19.98 -14.98 16.55
N LYS A 66 -19.94 -14.27 17.68
CA LYS A 66 -19.25 -12.96 17.76
C LYS A 66 -17.77 -13.07 17.39
N ASP A 67 -17.11 -14.15 17.79
CA ASP A 67 -15.70 -14.38 17.47
C ASP A 67 -15.49 -14.54 15.97
N LYS A 68 -16.37 -15.28 15.28
CA LYS A 68 -16.28 -15.44 13.83
C LYS A 68 -16.52 -14.12 13.09
N LEU A 69 -17.45 -13.30 13.58
CA LEU A 69 -17.70 -11.97 13.04
C LEU A 69 -16.48 -11.05 13.16
N GLU A 70 -15.79 -11.08 14.32
CA GLU A 70 -14.57 -10.31 14.51
C GLU A 70 -13.40 -10.85 13.67
N GLU A 71 -13.31 -12.16 13.48
CA GLU A 71 -12.33 -12.79 12.59
C GLU A 71 -12.53 -12.32 11.13
N ILE A 72 -13.78 -12.31 10.63
CA ILE A 72 -14.12 -11.82 9.29
C ILE A 72 -13.64 -10.38 9.10
N LYS A 73 -13.94 -9.49 10.05
CA LYS A 73 -13.51 -8.09 10.01
C LYS A 73 -11.98 -7.95 10.07
N LYS A 74 -11.32 -8.71 10.95
CA LYS A 74 -9.85 -8.75 11.06
C LYS A 74 -9.21 -9.15 9.74
N ASN A 75 -9.82 -10.08 9.01
CA ASN A 75 -9.33 -10.54 7.71
C ASN A 75 -9.56 -9.53 6.57
N GLY A 76 -10.11 -8.34 6.86
CA GLY A 76 -10.26 -7.25 5.89
C GLY A 76 -11.58 -7.29 5.13
N PHE A 77 -12.58 -8.03 5.60
CA PHE A 77 -13.91 -8.02 5.00
C PHE A 77 -14.80 -6.95 5.64
N TYR A 78 -15.51 -6.21 4.78
CA TYR A 78 -16.64 -5.39 5.19
C TYR A 78 -17.82 -6.28 5.55
N VAL A 79 -18.53 -5.97 6.62
CA VAL A 79 -19.71 -6.75 7.01
C VAL A 79 -20.95 -5.94 6.68
N TYR A 80 -21.80 -6.49 5.82
CA TYR A 80 -23.15 -5.98 5.59
C TYR A 80 -24.14 -6.80 6.43
N ILE A 81 -25.09 -6.15 7.09
CA ILE A 81 -26.12 -6.82 7.90
C ILE A 81 -27.48 -6.34 7.38
N SER A 82 -28.24 -7.24 6.75
CA SER A 82 -29.66 -7.00 6.44
C SER A 82 -30.55 -7.31 7.65
N GLU A 83 -31.54 -6.46 7.87
CA GLU A 83 -32.62 -6.68 8.84
C GLU A 83 -33.74 -7.56 8.25
N LYS A 84 -33.71 -7.87 6.94
CA LYS A 84 -34.71 -8.69 6.26
C LYS A 84 -34.10 -9.96 5.69
N GLU A 85 -34.62 -11.10 6.13
CA GLU A 85 -34.13 -12.41 5.69
C GLU A 85 -34.27 -12.63 4.18
N ASN A 86 -35.33 -12.10 3.55
CA ASN A 86 -35.56 -12.28 2.11
C ASN A 86 -34.61 -11.46 1.21
N GLU A 87 -33.90 -10.46 1.74
CA GLU A 87 -32.91 -9.70 0.95
C GLU A 87 -31.66 -10.53 0.64
N ILE A 88 -31.50 -11.70 1.28
CA ILE A 88 -30.40 -12.62 0.97
C ILE A 88 -30.47 -13.19 -0.44
N GLU A 89 -31.68 -13.41 -0.95
CA GLU A 89 -31.91 -13.97 -2.28
C GLU A 89 -31.40 -13.01 -3.38
N ASP A 90 -31.23 -11.73 -3.04
CA ASP A 90 -30.72 -10.69 -3.92
C ASP A 90 -29.18 -10.56 -3.90
N PHE A 91 -28.46 -11.27 -3.01
CA PHE A 91 -26.99 -11.26 -2.96
C PHE A 91 -26.36 -12.12 -4.06
N ASN A 92 -26.53 -11.67 -5.29
CA ASN A 92 -25.71 -12.09 -6.41
C ASN A 92 -24.42 -11.26 -6.51
N GLU A 93 -23.55 -11.62 -7.45
CA GLU A 93 -22.28 -10.95 -7.70
C GLU A 93 -22.43 -9.44 -7.94
N MET A 94 -23.47 -9.01 -8.66
CA MET A 94 -23.71 -7.59 -8.94
C MET A 94 -24.06 -6.80 -7.68
N THR A 95 -24.94 -7.34 -6.83
CA THR A 95 -25.31 -6.70 -5.56
C THR A 95 -24.12 -6.63 -4.60
N ILE A 96 -23.33 -7.70 -4.50
CA ILE A 96 -22.12 -7.74 -3.66
C ILE A 96 -21.09 -6.72 -4.15
N ASN A 97 -20.85 -6.64 -5.46
CA ASN A 97 -19.90 -5.68 -6.04
C ASN A 97 -20.35 -4.22 -5.80
N LYS A 98 -21.67 -3.95 -5.87
CA LYS A 98 -22.22 -2.64 -5.54
C LYS A 98 -22.00 -2.28 -4.07
N LEU A 99 -22.35 -3.18 -3.15
CA LEU A 99 -22.12 -2.97 -1.72
C LEU A 99 -20.63 -2.77 -1.42
N TYR A 100 -19.76 -3.54 -2.07
CA TYR A 100 -18.32 -3.40 -1.91
C TYR A 100 -17.82 -2.02 -2.30
N ALA A 101 -18.25 -1.52 -3.47
CA ALA A 101 -17.93 -0.16 -3.90
C ALA A 101 -18.45 0.91 -2.92
N GLU A 102 -19.65 0.73 -2.36
CA GLU A 102 -20.21 1.64 -1.35
C GLU A 102 -19.37 1.65 -0.06
N PHE A 103 -19.03 0.48 0.50
CA PHE A 103 -18.21 0.37 1.71
C PHE A 103 -16.81 0.96 1.52
N VAL A 104 -16.15 0.62 0.41
CA VAL A 104 -14.82 1.14 0.07
C VAL A 104 -14.86 2.67 -0.04
N THR A 105 -15.86 3.21 -0.75
CA THR A 105 -16.02 4.66 -0.91
C THR A 105 -16.21 5.34 0.44
N GLN A 106 -17.11 4.83 1.29
CA GLN A 106 -17.36 5.38 2.61
C GLN A 106 -16.11 5.36 3.50
N GLN A 107 -15.37 4.26 3.49
CA GLN A 107 -14.14 4.11 4.27
C GLN A 107 -13.08 5.10 3.82
N LEU A 108 -12.76 5.16 2.52
CA LEU A 108 -11.73 6.05 1.97
C LEU A 108 -12.09 7.53 2.22
N VAL A 109 -13.35 7.92 2.02
CA VAL A 109 -13.81 9.28 2.34
C VAL A 109 -13.63 9.60 3.82
N SER A 110 -13.91 8.65 4.71
CA SER A 110 -13.64 8.83 6.15
C SER A 110 -12.14 8.96 6.43
N TRP A 111 -11.29 8.23 5.71
CA TRP A 111 -9.84 8.27 5.87
C TRP A 111 -9.25 9.59 5.38
N PHE A 112 -9.73 10.13 4.26
CA PHE A 112 -9.32 11.44 3.74
C PHE A 112 -9.62 12.56 4.74
N LYS A 113 -10.83 12.58 5.31
CA LYS A 113 -11.20 13.53 6.37
C LYS A 113 -10.28 13.41 7.59
N LEU A 114 -9.98 12.18 7.99
CA LEU A 114 -9.12 11.95 9.15
C LEU A 114 -7.68 12.45 8.92
N ILE A 115 -7.16 12.31 7.69
CA ILE A 115 -5.86 12.86 7.30
C ILE A 115 -5.90 14.39 7.36
N GLU A 116 -6.90 15.02 6.75
CA GLU A 116 -7.05 16.49 6.76
C GLU A 116 -7.12 17.05 8.18
N GLU A 117 -7.86 16.38 9.07
CA GLU A 117 -8.01 16.79 10.46
C GLU A 117 -6.72 16.64 11.28
N ARG A 118 -5.93 15.58 11.04
CA ARG A 118 -4.86 15.13 11.94
C ARG A 118 -3.44 15.34 11.41
N LEU A 119 -3.25 15.51 10.12
CA LEU A 119 -1.94 15.61 9.46
C LEU A 119 -1.77 16.95 8.74
N LYS A 120 -1.62 18.04 9.51
CA LYS A 120 -1.48 19.40 8.95
C LYS A 120 -0.12 19.65 8.29
N ASP A 121 0.96 19.17 8.92
CA ASP A 121 2.34 19.42 8.48
C ASP A 121 2.97 18.22 7.76
N VAL A 122 2.23 17.11 7.63
CA VAL A 122 2.69 15.87 7.01
C VAL A 122 2.04 15.74 5.64
N LYS A 123 2.83 15.63 4.59
CA LYS A 123 2.32 15.34 3.24
C LYS A 123 2.02 13.85 3.12
N VAL A 124 0.84 13.50 2.62
CA VAL A 124 0.48 12.10 2.36
C VAL A 124 0.70 11.78 0.88
N ILE A 125 1.41 10.69 0.62
CA ILE A 125 1.62 10.14 -0.72
C ILE A 125 0.91 8.79 -0.78
N TRP A 126 0.12 8.63 -1.83
CA TRP A 126 -0.67 7.42 -2.05
C TRP A 126 -0.09 6.62 -3.21
N ASN A 127 0.09 5.32 -2.98
CA ASN A 127 0.16 4.32 -4.02
C ASN A 127 -1.01 3.35 -3.83
N LEU A 128 -1.38 2.67 -4.92
CA LEU A 128 -2.35 1.58 -4.92
C LEU A 128 -1.59 0.25 -5.07
N GLY A 129 -2.28 -0.86 -4.88
CA GLY A 129 -1.74 -2.20 -5.08
C GLY A 129 -2.65 -3.07 -5.94
N ASN A 130 -2.29 -4.34 -6.09
CA ASN A 130 -3.05 -5.27 -6.91
C ASN A 130 -4.48 -5.45 -6.41
N ASP A 131 -4.68 -5.48 -5.10
CA ASP A 131 -5.99 -5.74 -4.47
C ASP A 131 -6.88 -4.49 -4.43
N ASP A 132 -6.38 -3.33 -4.88
CA ASP A 132 -7.19 -2.11 -5.04
C ASP A 132 -7.92 -2.10 -6.39
N PRO A 133 -9.27 -2.19 -6.42
CA PRO A 133 -10.05 -2.23 -7.66
C PRO A 133 -9.92 -0.96 -8.52
N PRO A 134 -10.22 -1.01 -9.82
CA PRO A 134 -10.16 0.16 -10.69
C PRO A 134 -11.08 1.31 -10.27
N PHE A 135 -12.25 1.04 -9.67
CA PHE A 135 -13.16 2.11 -9.23
C PHE A 135 -12.57 2.95 -8.09
N VAL A 136 -11.53 2.47 -7.39
CA VAL A 136 -10.82 3.26 -6.36
C VAL A 136 -10.21 4.51 -6.98
N ASP A 137 -9.74 4.46 -8.24
CA ASP A 137 -9.22 5.63 -8.95
C ASP A 137 -10.27 6.76 -9.01
N ASP A 138 -11.55 6.42 -9.23
CA ASP A 138 -12.65 7.38 -9.25
C ASP A 138 -12.96 7.94 -7.85
N VAL A 139 -12.82 7.14 -6.79
CA VAL A 139 -13.01 7.61 -5.40
C VAL A 139 -11.98 8.69 -5.06
N PHE A 140 -10.72 8.47 -5.42
CA PHE A 140 -9.65 9.46 -5.23
C PHE A 140 -9.94 10.74 -6.03
N LYS A 141 -10.23 10.59 -7.32
CA LYS A 141 -10.55 11.71 -8.22
C LYS A 141 -11.73 12.55 -7.74
N ASN A 142 -12.82 11.91 -7.31
CA ASN A 142 -14.05 12.59 -6.89
C ASN A 142 -13.92 13.34 -5.54
N ASN A 143 -12.83 13.09 -4.80
CA ASN A 143 -12.52 13.77 -3.53
C ASN A 143 -11.31 14.70 -3.67
N ASP A 144 -10.92 15.06 -4.91
CA ASP A 144 -9.76 15.90 -5.21
C ASP A 144 -8.43 15.38 -4.61
N ILE A 145 -8.35 14.08 -4.32
CA ILE A 145 -7.13 13.44 -3.87
C ILE A 145 -6.33 13.00 -5.09
N LYS A 146 -5.19 13.63 -5.32
CA LYS A 146 -4.33 13.31 -6.45
C LYS A 146 -3.55 12.02 -6.20
N PHE A 147 -3.77 11.03 -7.06
CA PHE A 147 -2.83 9.95 -7.28
C PHE A 147 -1.77 10.43 -8.29
N GLU A 148 -0.60 10.81 -7.80
CA GLU A 148 0.49 11.32 -8.64
C GLU A 148 1.48 10.20 -8.95
N GLU A 149 1.68 9.88 -10.23
CA GLU A 149 2.69 8.88 -10.63
C GLU A 149 4.12 9.34 -10.29
N ILE A 150 4.34 10.67 -10.23
CA ILE A 150 5.63 11.28 -9.89
C ILE A 150 5.36 12.38 -8.88
N VAL A 151 5.94 12.24 -7.68
CA VAL A 151 5.88 13.24 -6.61
C VAL A 151 7.26 13.86 -6.42
N GLU A 152 7.33 15.19 -6.41
CA GLU A 152 8.57 15.91 -6.09
C GLU A 152 8.72 16.04 -4.56
N ILE A 153 9.68 15.30 -4.00
CA ILE A 153 9.96 15.24 -2.56
C ILE A 153 10.82 16.44 -2.12
N ASP A 154 11.72 16.91 -2.98
CA ASP A 154 12.52 18.11 -2.77
C ASP A 154 12.72 18.86 -4.09
N SER A 155 12.14 20.06 -4.23
CA SER A 155 12.12 20.88 -5.45
C SER A 155 13.34 21.78 -5.64
N SER A 156 14.49 21.31 -5.15
CA SER A 156 15.73 22.07 -5.19
C SER A 156 16.42 21.98 -6.56
N SER A 157 17.57 22.65 -6.73
CA SER A 157 18.41 22.53 -7.94
C SER A 157 18.90 21.11 -8.27
N SER A 158 18.81 20.18 -7.31
CA SER A 158 19.01 18.75 -7.56
C SER A 158 17.80 18.04 -6.95
N PRO A 159 16.71 17.88 -7.70
CA PRO A 159 15.45 17.41 -7.13
C PRO A 159 15.51 15.93 -6.73
N LEU A 160 14.68 15.56 -5.76
CA LEU A 160 14.41 14.18 -5.36
C LEU A 160 12.97 13.84 -5.72
N TYR A 161 12.77 12.77 -6.48
CA TYR A 161 11.46 12.33 -6.91
C TYR A 161 11.07 11.00 -6.27
N MET A 162 9.77 10.80 -6.08
CA MET A 162 9.17 9.49 -5.80
C MET A 162 8.33 9.08 -6.99
N LEU A 163 8.58 7.87 -7.50
CA LEU A 163 7.85 7.27 -8.62
C LEU A 163 6.90 6.21 -8.07
N ASN A 164 5.60 6.37 -8.30
CA ASN A 164 4.58 5.44 -7.83
C ASN A 164 4.17 4.48 -8.94
N CYS A 165 4.20 3.17 -8.65
CA CYS A 165 3.71 2.13 -9.57
C CYS A 165 2.86 1.11 -8.80
N PRO A 166 1.56 1.00 -9.10
CA PRO A 166 0.66 0.14 -8.33
C PRO A 166 0.58 -1.31 -8.85
N TYR A 167 1.18 -1.60 -10.00
CA TYR A 167 0.99 -2.86 -10.70
C TYR A 167 1.91 -3.97 -10.18
N THR A 168 1.41 -5.20 -10.21
CA THR A 168 2.19 -6.41 -9.91
C THR A 168 2.24 -7.37 -11.09
N ASN A 169 3.24 -8.25 -11.09
CA ASN A 169 3.33 -9.37 -12.02
C ASN A 169 2.29 -10.43 -11.68
N GLU A 170 2.06 -11.37 -12.59
CA GLU A 170 1.20 -12.52 -12.31
C GLU A 170 1.63 -13.23 -11.02
N THR A 171 0.65 -13.43 -10.15
CA THR A 171 0.77 -14.25 -8.95
C THR A 171 -0.34 -15.30 -8.94
N PRO A 172 -0.25 -16.32 -8.08
CA PRO A 172 -1.31 -17.33 -7.95
C PRO A 172 -2.68 -16.76 -7.55
N TYR A 173 -2.72 -15.54 -7.00
CA TYR A 173 -3.93 -14.87 -6.56
C TYR A 173 -4.57 -14.06 -7.69
N LYS A 174 -5.88 -14.22 -7.89
CA LYS A 174 -6.64 -13.33 -8.78
C LYS A 174 -6.77 -11.97 -8.12
N SER A 175 -6.34 -10.93 -8.82
CA SER A 175 -6.34 -9.55 -8.32
C SER A 175 -6.51 -8.56 -9.48
N TYR A 176 -6.67 -7.28 -9.20
CA TYR A 176 -7.13 -6.29 -10.19
C TYR A 176 -6.00 -5.69 -11.02
N ARG A 177 -4.89 -5.30 -10.38
CA ARG A 177 -3.78 -4.58 -11.04
C ARG A 177 -2.61 -5.49 -11.44
N ILE A 178 -2.93 -6.72 -11.85
CA ILE A 178 -1.96 -7.67 -12.37
C ILE A 178 -1.73 -7.41 -13.85
N VAL A 179 -0.47 -7.23 -14.25
CA VAL A 179 -0.08 -7.02 -15.65
C VAL A 179 1.17 -7.84 -15.99
N PRO A 180 1.42 -8.13 -17.28
CA PRO A 180 2.66 -8.77 -17.69
C PRO A 180 3.89 -7.96 -17.30
N GLU A 181 5.00 -8.64 -16.98
CA GLU A 181 6.29 -8.04 -16.59
C GLU A 181 6.73 -6.91 -17.54
N TYR A 182 6.64 -7.11 -18.85
CA TYR A 182 7.01 -6.07 -19.83
C TYR A 182 6.19 -4.77 -19.67
N THR A 183 4.95 -4.86 -19.21
CA THR A 183 4.10 -3.69 -18.92
C THR A 183 4.61 -2.95 -17.69
N ILE A 184 5.03 -3.66 -16.65
CA ILE A 184 5.65 -3.08 -15.45
C ILE A 184 6.94 -2.36 -15.83
N TYR A 185 7.81 -3.03 -16.61
CA TYR A 185 9.06 -2.43 -17.09
C TYR A 185 8.81 -1.15 -17.87
N ASN A 186 7.93 -1.20 -18.87
CA ASN A 186 7.65 -0.07 -19.75
C ASN A 186 7.05 1.11 -18.96
N LYS A 187 6.11 0.85 -18.05
CA LYS A 187 5.56 1.91 -17.19
C LYS A 187 6.63 2.54 -16.31
N GLY A 188 7.43 1.74 -15.62
CA GLY A 188 8.52 2.24 -14.78
C GLY A 188 9.57 3.02 -15.57
N TYR A 189 9.93 2.53 -16.76
CA TYR A 189 10.85 3.20 -17.67
C TYR A 189 10.31 4.55 -18.17
N GLU A 190 9.03 4.63 -18.52
CA GLU A 190 8.39 5.91 -18.91
C GLU A 190 8.35 6.93 -17.76
N LEU A 191 8.17 6.49 -16.51
CA LEU A 191 8.29 7.38 -15.34
C LEU A 191 9.72 7.90 -15.18
N LEU A 192 10.71 7.01 -15.35
CA LEU A 192 12.13 7.36 -15.25
C LEU A 192 12.58 8.35 -16.32
N ARG A 193 12.02 8.28 -17.53
CA ARG A 193 12.31 9.25 -18.61
C ARG A 193 11.84 10.67 -18.30
N LYS A 194 10.92 10.83 -17.35
CA LYS A 194 10.39 12.12 -16.93
C LYS A 194 11.20 12.76 -15.79
N VAL A 195 12.21 12.06 -15.25
CA VAL A 195 13.09 12.60 -14.19
C VAL A 195 14.52 12.77 -14.70
N ASN A 196 15.19 13.83 -14.24
CA ASN A 196 16.51 14.21 -14.76
C ASN A 196 17.66 13.34 -14.20
N GLU A 197 17.49 12.77 -13.00
CA GLU A 197 18.54 12.02 -12.30
C GLU A 197 17.92 10.82 -11.57
N THR A 198 18.11 9.61 -12.10
CA THR A 198 17.47 8.40 -11.59
C THR A 198 18.05 7.96 -10.24
N THR A 199 19.30 8.33 -9.94
CA THR A 199 19.91 8.06 -8.62
C THR A 199 19.33 8.94 -7.51
N ASN A 200 18.62 10.01 -7.88
CA ASN A 200 17.79 10.84 -6.99
C ASN A 200 16.30 10.50 -7.15
N ALA A 201 15.99 9.21 -7.25
CA ALA A 201 14.63 8.69 -7.26
C ALA A 201 14.39 7.71 -6.12
N ILE A 202 13.16 7.68 -5.62
CA ILE A 202 12.60 6.67 -4.74
C ILE A 202 11.56 5.91 -5.56
N PHE A 203 11.68 4.60 -5.66
CA PHE A 203 10.64 3.78 -6.27
C PHE A 203 9.67 3.37 -5.18
N ASN A 204 8.43 3.82 -5.28
CA ASN A 204 7.31 3.31 -4.49
C ASN A 204 6.51 2.36 -5.38
N PHE A 205 7.07 1.18 -5.59
CA PHE A 205 6.58 0.19 -6.53
C PHE A 205 6.00 -0.96 -5.72
N HIS A 206 4.69 -1.21 -5.86
CA HIS A 206 4.01 -2.16 -5.00
C HIS A 206 4.63 -3.57 -5.10
N ALA A 207 4.92 -4.02 -6.33
CA ALA A 207 5.60 -5.28 -6.57
C ALA A 207 7.04 -5.29 -6.02
N PRO A 208 7.44 -6.28 -5.20
CA PRO A 208 8.81 -6.41 -4.73
C PRO A 208 9.72 -6.96 -5.85
N PRO A 209 11.01 -6.59 -5.86
CA PRO A 209 11.97 -7.10 -6.84
C PRO A 209 12.30 -8.58 -6.63
N TYR A 210 12.36 -9.33 -7.73
CA TYR A 210 12.81 -10.72 -7.76
C TYR A 210 14.22 -10.91 -7.16
N ASN A 211 14.44 -12.07 -6.52
CA ASN A 211 15.73 -12.48 -5.97
C ASN A 211 16.31 -11.51 -4.91
N THR A 212 15.45 -11.10 -3.97
CA THR A 212 15.80 -10.31 -2.78
C THR A 212 15.35 -11.02 -1.51
N LYS A 213 15.21 -10.37 -0.36
CA LYS A 213 14.50 -10.98 0.79
C LYS A 213 13.01 -10.65 0.82
N LEU A 214 12.51 -9.88 -0.14
CA LEU A 214 11.19 -9.26 -0.13
C LEU A 214 10.13 -10.06 -0.93
N TYR A 215 10.50 -11.20 -1.51
CA TYR A 215 9.78 -11.81 -2.64
C TYR A 215 9.26 -13.23 -2.40
N LEU A 216 9.30 -13.71 -1.15
CA LEU A 216 8.87 -15.06 -0.78
C LEU A 216 7.46 -15.00 -0.17
N ALA A 217 6.47 -15.57 -0.85
CA ALA A 217 5.15 -15.77 -0.30
C ALA A 217 5.00 -17.20 0.22
N TYR A 218 4.16 -17.42 1.23
CA TYR A 218 3.85 -18.75 1.74
C TYR A 218 2.50 -19.20 1.20
N GLU A 219 2.51 -20.21 0.33
CA GLU A 219 1.31 -20.73 -0.33
C GLU A 219 1.25 -22.25 -0.19
N ASN A 220 0.08 -22.78 0.21
CA ASN A 220 -0.18 -24.23 0.29
C ASN A 220 0.90 -25.02 1.05
N GLY A 221 1.47 -24.42 2.09
CA GLY A 221 2.51 -25.05 2.92
C GLY A 221 3.93 -24.89 2.39
N GLN A 222 4.14 -24.17 1.28
CA GLN A 222 5.44 -24.01 0.62
C GLN A 222 5.76 -22.54 0.36
N TRP A 223 7.05 -22.21 0.32
CA TRP A 223 7.51 -20.88 -0.08
C TRP A 223 7.59 -20.79 -1.60
N VAL A 224 6.93 -19.79 -2.18
CA VAL A 224 6.90 -19.51 -3.62
C VAL A 224 7.52 -18.15 -3.92
N HIS A 225 8.16 -18.04 -5.08
CA HIS A 225 8.80 -16.81 -5.54
C HIS A 225 7.79 -15.96 -6.34
N VAL A 226 7.48 -14.77 -5.87
CA VAL A 226 6.44 -13.89 -6.45
C VAL A 226 6.92 -12.48 -6.77
N GLY A 227 8.22 -12.21 -6.64
CA GLY A 227 8.79 -10.91 -6.99
C GLY A 227 8.90 -10.67 -8.49
N SER A 228 8.80 -9.39 -8.89
CA SER A 228 8.88 -8.94 -10.27
C SER A 228 10.32 -8.90 -10.77
N ARG A 229 10.56 -9.55 -11.91
CA ARG A 229 11.82 -9.46 -12.65
C ARG A 229 12.00 -8.09 -13.29
N SER A 230 10.92 -7.45 -13.73
CA SER A 230 10.98 -6.12 -14.32
C SER A 230 11.30 -5.03 -13.29
N VAL A 231 10.74 -5.10 -12.08
CA VAL A 231 11.15 -4.19 -10.98
C VAL A 231 12.63 -4.40 -10.67
N ARG A 232 13.06 -5.65 -10.54
CA ARG A 232 14.47 -6.00 -10.33
C ARG A 232 15.39 -5.40 -11.40
N GLU A 233 15.03 -5.55 -12.68
CA GLU A 233 15.82 -5.02 -13.80
C GLU A 233 15.91 -3.48 -13.76
N LEU A 234 14.80 -2.79 -13.48
CA LEU A 234 14.78 -1.33 -13.36
C LEU A 234 15.69 -0.86 -12.23
N GLU A 235 15.64 -1.51 -11.06
CA GLU A 235 16.47 -1.14 -9.91
C GLU A 235 17.95 -1.44 -10.16
N GLU A 236 18.29 -2.57 -10.77
CA GLU A 236 19.67 -2.90 -11.17
C GLU A 236 20.25 -1.88 -12.16
N LYS A 237 19.45 -1.49 -13.15
CA LYS A 237 19.88 -0.62 -14.25
C LYS A 237 19.97 0.86 -13.85
N PHE A 238 18.95 1.37 -13.15
CA PHE A 238 18.82 2.81 -12.87
C PHE A 238 19.30 3.20 -11.48
N GLN A 239 19.52 2.22 -10.60
CA GLN A 239 20.10 2.39 -9.27
C GLN A 239 19.46 3.55 -8.47
N PRO A 240 18.13 3.54 -8.25
CA PRO A 240 17.47 4.56 -7.44
C PRO A 240 18.03 4.57 -6.02
N LEU A 241 17.81 5.67 -5.30
CA LEU A 241 18.25 5.82 -3.92
C LEU A 241 17.63 4.73 -3.02
N LEU A 242 16.35 4.44 -3.24
CA LEU A 242 15.51 3.61 -2.38
C LEU A 242 14.39 2.97 -3.19
N GLY A 243 14.13 1.68 -2.96
CA GLY A 243 12.92 0.96 -3.37
C GLY A 243 12.04 0.67 -2.16
N LEU A 244 10.75 0.98 -2.26
CA LEU A 244 9.71 0.77 -1.27
C LEU A 244 8.65 -0.13 -1.89
N HIS A 245 8.37 -1.25 -1.25
CA HIS A 245 7.52 -2.33 -1.79
C HIS A 245 6.56 -2.88 -0.73
N GLY A 246 5.51 -3.55 -1.20
CA GLY A 246 4.53 -4.25 -0.38
C GLY A 246 4.22 -5.62 -0.95
N HIS A 247 2.93 -5.89 -1.15
CA HIS A 247 2.36 -7.08 -1.79
C HIS A 247 2.49 -8.38 -0.98
N ILE A 248 3.65 -8.62 -0.37
CA ILE A 248 3.97 -9.87 0.33
C ILE A 248 4.13 -9.60 1.83
N HIS A 249 3.09 -9.90 2.60
CA HIS A 249 2.97 -9.53 4.00
C HIS A 249 4.07 -10.12 4.88
N GLU A 250 4.44 -11.37 4.62
CA GLU A 250 5.37 -12.15 5.44
C GLU A 250 6.83 -11.79 5.15
N SER A 251 7.12 -11.30 3.94
CA SER A 251 8.45 -10.96 3.43
C SER A 251 8.93 -9.57 3.88
N HIS A 252 8.77 -9.27 5.17
CA HIS A 252 9.30 -8.05 5.76
C HIS A 252 10.84 -8.10 5.77
N ALA A 253 11.49 -7.19 5.04
CA ALA A 253 12.95 -7.18 4.91
C ALA A 253 13.50 -5.85 4.40
N ILE A 254 14.77 -5.61 4.74
CA ILE A 254 15.64 -4.66 4.06
C ILE A 254 16.70 -5.47 3.31
N ASP A 255 16.89 -5.17 2.03
CA ASP A 255 17.90 -5.80 1.19
C ASP A 255 18.57 -4.78 0.25
N LYS A 256 19.52 -5.24 -0.58
CA LYS A 256 20.19 -4.40 -1.56
C LYS A 256 20.23 -5.00 -2.96
N ILE A 257 20.06 -4.11 -3.94
CA ILE A 257 20.30 -4.38 -5.36
C ILE A 257 21.36 -3.39 -5.82
N GLY A 258 22.62 -3.84 -5.88
CA GLY A 258 23.76 -2.95 -6.08
C GLY A 258 23.85 -1.93 -4.93
N LYS A 259 23.67 -0.64 -5.25
CA LYS A 259 23.67 0.46 -4.27
C LYS A 259 22.28 0.80 -3.75
N THR A 260 21.23 0.41 -4.46
CA THR A 260 19.84 0.65 -4.08
C THR A 260 19.50 -0.18 -2.85
N THR A 261 18.95 0.48 -1.84
CA THR A 261 18.33 -0.23 -0.70
C THR A 261 16.87 -0.48 -1.05
N VAL A 262 16.38 -1.69 -0.83
CA VAL A 262 14.97 -2.05 -1.04
C VAL A 262 14.33 -2.48 0.26
N ILE A 263 13.09 -2.05 0.51
CA ILE A 263 12.40 -2.22 1.79
C ILE A 263 10.97 -2.68 1.56
N ASN A 264 10.58 -3.75 2.24
CA ASN A 264 9.19 -4.13 2.48
C ASN A 264 8.98 -4.23 3.99
N PRO A 265 8.12 -3.41 4.64
CA PRO A 265 7.87 -3.50 6.07
C PRO A 265 7.01 -4.72 6.46
N GLY A 266 6.37 -5.37 5.49
CA GLY A 266 5.35 -6.39 5.67
C GLY A 266 4.03 -5.83 6.23
N SER A 267 3.10 -6.73 6.54
CA SER A 267 1.81 -6.38 7.13
C SER A 267 1.35 -7.43 8.16
N GLU A 268 0.77 -6.96 9.26
CA GLU A 268 0.13 -7.77 10.29
C GLU A 268 -1.27 -7.18 10.61
N TYR A 269 -1.99 -6.75 9.56
CA TYR A 269 -3.27 -6.06 9.69
C TYR A 269 -4.36 -6.91 10.36
N THR A 270 -4.31 -8.23 10.19
CA THR A 270 -5.21 -9.21 10.81
C THR A 270 -5.11 -9.21 12.33
N GLU A 271 -3.90 -8.99 12.86
CA GLU A 271 -3.63 -8.80 14.28
C GLU A 271 -3.73 -7.33 14.71
N ARG A 272 -4.13 -6.43 13.79
CA ARG A 272 -4.26 -4.98 14.00
C ARG A 272 -2.92 -4.35 14.46
N ILE A 273 -1.80 -4.93 14.04
CA ILE A 273 -0.45 -4.44 14.32
C ILE A 273 0.01 -3.60 13.13
N LEU A 274 0.45 -2.37 13.38
CA LEU A 274 1.04 -1.54 12.34
C LEU A 274 2.47 -2.02 12.10
N LYS A 275 2.78 -2.43 10.88
CA LYS A 275 4.15 -2.58 10.39
C LYS A 275 4.51 -1.35 9.57
N TYR A 276 5.73 -0.87 9.71
CA TYR A 276 6.17 0.34 9.00
C TYR A 276 7.68 0.36 8.81
N ALA A 277 8.12 1.14 7.82
CA ALA A 277 9.51 1.54 7.67
C ALA A 277 9.64 3.04 7.97
N LEU A 278 10.54 3.40 8.90
CA LEU A 278 10.92 4.79 9.16
C LEU A 278 12.25 5.07 8.48
N ILE A 279 12.23 6.01 7.53
CA ILE A 279 13.39 6.34 6.70
C ILE A 279 13.77 7.80 6.88
N THR A 280 15.06 8.06 7.08
CA THR A 280 15.63 9.40 7.06
C THR A 280 16.58 9.54 5.88
N ILE A 281 16.32 10.52 5.02
CA ILE A 281 17.16 10.90 3.89
C ILE A 281 17.82 12.24 4.22
N ILE A 282 19.12 12.35 3.96
CA ILE A 282 19.83 13.62 4.08
C ILE A 282 20.37 14.05 2.72
N LYS A 283 20.24 15.35 2.45
CA LYS A 283 20.83 15.99 1.29
C LYS A 283 22.20 16.54 1.63
N GLU A 284 23.23 16.04 0.95
CA GLU A 284 24.60 16.54 1.03
C GLU A 284 24.90 17.43 -0.18
N VAL A 285 25.34 18.66 0.07
CA VAL A 285 25.81 19.57 -0.99
C VAL A 285 27.33 19.51 -1.04
N LYS A 286 27.88 19.15 -2.21
CA LYS A 286 29.32 19.17 -2.49
C LYS A 286 29.57 20.00 -3.75
N GLY A 287 29.96 21.27 -3.54
CA GLY A 287 30.11 22.23 -4.64
C GLY A 287 28.76 22.59 -5.26
N LEU A 288 28.65 22.51 -6.59
CA LEU A 288 27.41 22.76 -7.35
C LEU A 288 26.45 21.56 -7.40
N ALA A 289 26.89 20.38 -6.94
CA ALA A 289 26.08 19.17 -6.97
C ALA A 289 25.56 18.83 -5.57
N ALA A 290 24.30 18.41 -5.48
CA ALA A 290 23.77 17.79 -4.28
C ALA A 290 23.47 16.31 -4.51
N ARG A 291 23.72 15.49 -3.49
CA ARG A 291 23.42 14.06 -3.47
C ARG A 291 22.57 13.72 -2.27
N TYR A 292 21.65 12.79 -2.44
CA TYR A 292 20.87 12.24 -1.34
C TYR A 292 21.51 10.94 -0.85
N LYS A 293 21.43 10.69 0.45
CA LYS A 293 21.78 9.40 1.04
C LYS A 293 20.82 9.05 2.18
N LEU A 294 20.67 7.75 2.40
CA LEU A 294 19.94 7.22 3.55
C LEU A 294 20.79 7.43 4.80
N ALA A 295 20.28 8.18 5.77
CA ALA A 295 20.87 8.32 7.10
C ALA A 295 20.41 7.18 8.04
N SER A 296 19.15 6.75 7.91
CA SER A 296 18.61 5.59 8.61
C SER A 296 17.44 4.97 7.85
N ASN A 297 17.21 3.68 8.06
CA ASN A 297 16.10 2.91 7.50
C ASN A 297 15.79 1.73 8.43
N VAL A 298 14.71 1.84 9.21
CA VAL A 298 14.34 0.81 10.20
C VAL A 298 12.95 0.31 9.92
N ILE A 299 12.78 -1.01 9.88
CA ILE A 299 11.46 -1.65 9.94
C ILE A 299 11.11 -1.89 11.42
N SER A 300 9.89 -1.55 11.79
CA SER A 300 9.39 -1.77 13.15
C SER A 300 7.88 -2.04 13.15
N LYS A 301 7.33 -2.25 14.35
CA LYS A 301 5.90 -2.46 14.58
C LYS A 301 5.34 -1.61 15.72
N GLY A 302 4.03 -1.35 15.70
CA GLY A 302 3.30 -0.55 16.70
C GLY A 302 1.81 -0.85 16.83
#